data_AF-A0A662VC63-F1
#
_entry.id   AF-A0A662VC63-F1
#
_cell.length_a   1.000
_cell.length_b   1.000
_cell.length_c   1.000
_cell.angle_alpha   90.00
_cell.angle_beta   90.00
_cell.angle_gamma   90.00
#
_symmetry.space_group_name_H-M   'P 1'
#
loop_
_entity.id
_entity.type
_entity.pdbx_description
1 polymer ?
#
loop_
_entity_poly.entity_id
_entity_poly.type
_entity_poly.pdbx_seq_one_letter_code
_entity_poly.pdbx_strand_id
1 'polypeptide(L)' 'MNITLYLVSFSDELVSRIVAAIERDLKLKVKNFRSAVVPEFRRIVFEVTDTDVNYVRRRIEEIVSKELGDSWYKIEVEV' A
#
# COMPACT_ATOMS: atom_id res chain seq x y z
N MET A 1 12.85 -5.77 -0.60
CA MET A 1 11.96 -6.00 0.56
C MET A 1 10.54 -5.85 0.07
N ASN A 2 9.63 -6.63 0.62
CA ASN A 2 8.24 -6.58 0.21
C ASN A 2 7.37 -6.06 1.35
N ILE A 3 6.46 -5.16 1.02
CA ILE A 3 5.44 -4.67 1.94
C ILE A 3 4.10 -5.12 1.40
N THR A 4 3.36 -5.87 2.20
CA THR A 4 2.04 -6.37 1.85
C THR A 4 0.99 -5.62 2.66
N LEU A 5 0.07 -4.96 1.97
CA LEU A 5 -1.07 -4.29 2.57
C LEU A 5 -2.32 -5.14 2.33
N TYR A 6 -2.95 -5.58 3.40
CA TYR A 6 -4.23 -6.26 3.39
C TYR A 6 -5.32 -5.24 3.64
N LEU A 7 -6.26 -5.13 2.70
CA LEU A 7 -7.41 -4.26 2.83
C LEU A 7 -8.64 -5.12 3.11
N VAL A 8 -9.31 -4.88 4.23
CA VAL A 8 -10.67 -5.40 4.45
C VAL A 8 -11.63 -4.37 3.86
N SER A 9 -11.66 -4.31 2.53
CA SER A 9 -12.60 -3.47 1.78
C SER A 9 -13.35 -4.31 0.76
N PHE A 10 -14.65 -4.04 0.62
CA PHE A 10 -15.53 -4.67 -0.35
C PHE A 10 -15.59 -3.92 -1.70
N SER A 11 -14.85 -2.81 -1.85
CA SER A 11 -14.92 -1.94 -3.03
C SER A 11 -13.63 -1.95 -3.84
N ASP A 12 -13.72 -2.47 -5.07
CA ASP A 12 -12.64 -2.43 -6.07
C ASP A 12 -12.22 -1.00 -6.42
N GLU A 13 -13.17 -0.06 -6.39
CA GLU A 13 -12.92 1.36 -6.60
C GLU A 13 -12.05 1.93 -5.46
N LEU A 14 -12.34 1.56 -4.22
CA LEU A 14 -11.56 2.01 -3.06
C LEU A 14 -10.14 1.45 -3.11
N VAL A 15 -9.98 0.16 -3.42
CA VAL A 15 -8.66 -0.46 -3.61
C VAL A 15 -7.88 0.29 -4.69
N SER A 16 -8.51 0.56 -5.84
CA SER A 16 -7.88 1.27 -6.96
C SER A 16 -7.45 2.69 -6.58
N ARG A 17 -8.29 3.42 -5.82
CA ARG A 17 -7.97 4.77 -5.32
C ARG A 17 -6.79 4.76 -4.35
N ILE A 18 -6.77 3.82 -3.41
CA ILE A 18 -5.69 3.68 -2.43
C ILE A 18 -4.36 3.40 -3.16
N VAL A 19 -4.35 2.44 -4.09
CA VAL A 19 -3.17 2.11 -4.89
C VAL A 19 -2.68 3.36 -5.63
N ALA A 20 -3.56 4.05 -6.35
CA ALA A 20 -3.20 5.23 -7.11
C ALA A 20 -2.63 6.36 -6.22
N ALA A 21 -3.18 6.55 -5.02
CA ALA A 21 -2.69 7.53 -4.06
C ALA A 21 -1.28 7.16 -3.53
N ILE A 22 -1.07 5.89 -3.17
CA ILE A 22 0.22 5.38 -2.71
C ILE A 22 1.27 5.49 -3.83
N GLU A 23 0.94 5.03 -5.04
CA GLU A 23 1.84 5.12 -6.19
C GLU A 23 2.25 6.57 -6.47
N ARG A 24 1.31 7.51 -6.43
CA ARG A 24 1.59 8.93 -6.66
C ARG A 24 2.56 9.51 -5.63
N ASP A 25 2.41 9.14 -4.35
CA ASP A 25 3.27 9.67 -3.29
C ASP A 25 4.66 9.02 -3.27
N LEU A 26 4.72 7.71 -3.50
CA LEU A 26 5.94 6.92 -3.30
C LEU A 26 6.78 6.76 -4.57
N LYS A 27 6.20 6.71 -5.79
CA LYS A 27 6.99 6.56 -7.03
C LYS A 27 8.03 7.68 -7.22
N LEU A 28 7.76 8.87 -6.69
CA LEU A 28 8.67 10.02 -6.78
C LEU A 28 9.75 10.03 -5.68
N LYS A 29 9.52 9.31 -4.58
CA LYS A 29 10.37 9.36 -3.37
C LYS A 29 11.16 8.08 -3.13
N VAL A 30 10.72 6.96 -3.72
CA VAL A 30 11.28 5.63 -3.54
C VAL A 30 11.80 5.13 -4.87
N LYS A 31 13.10 4.86 -4.95
CA LYS A 31 13.72 4.31 -6.15
C LYS A 31 13.26 2.85 -6.30
N ASN A 32 12.85 2.43 -7.50
CA ASN A 32 12.37 1.07 -7.78
C ASN A 32 11.14 0.64 -6.94
N PHE A 33 10.13 1.51 -6.86
CA PHE A 33 8.83 1.17 -6.29
C PHE A 33 7.94 0.47 -7.33
N ARG A 34 7.40 -0.71 -7.00
CA ARG A 34 6.37 -1.40 -7.79
C ARG A 34 5.19 -1.78 -6.92
N SER A 35 4.01 -1.87 -7.53
CA SER A 35 2.81 -2.34 -6.84
C SER A 35 2.02 -3.32 -7.70
N ALA A 36 1.34 -4.26 -7.06
CA ALA A 36 0.40 -5.18 -7.69
C ALA A 36 -0.80 -5.41 -6.77
N VAL A 37 -2.00 -5.39 -7.35
CA VAL A 37 -3.23 -5.79 -6.64
C VAL A 37 -3.44 -7.28 -6.86
N VAL A 38 -3.71 -8.02 -5.80
CA VAL A 38 -4.10 -9.43 -5.87
C VAL A 38 -5.57 -9.53 -5.44
N PRO A 39 -6.52 -9.52 -6.41
CA PRO A 39 -7.95 -9.37 -6.13
C PRO A 39 -8.51 -10.48 -5.26
N GLU A 40 -8.04 -11.72 -5.46
CA GLU A 40 -8.51 -12.93 -4.77
C GLU A 40 -8.35 -12.85 -3.25
N PHE A 41 -7.34 -12.11 -2.77
CA PHE A 41 -7.03 -11.96 -1.35
C PHE A 41 -7.22 -10.53 -0.85
N ARG A 42 -7.79 -9.63 -1.66
CA ARG A 42 -7.95 -8.19 -1.34
C ARG A 42 -6.67 -7.57 -0.78
N ARG A 43 -5.52 -7.98 -1.31
CA ARG A 43 -4.20 -7.51 -0.89
C ARG A 43 -3.54 -6.69 -1.99
N ILE A 44 -2.73 -5.73 -1.58
CA ILE A 44 -1.85 -4.97 -2.43
C ILE A 44 -0.43 -5.31 -2.00
N VAL A 45 0.39 -5.74 -2.95
CA VAL A 45 1.79 -6.05 -2.73
C VAL A 45 2.60 -4.90 -3.28
N PHE A 46 3.53 -4.40 -2.47
CA PHE A 46 4.49 -3.36 -2.84
C PHE A 46 5.89 -3.93 -2.78
N GLU A 47 6.62 -3.82 -3.88
CA GLU A 47 8.04 -4.13 -3.95
C GLU A 47 8.83 -2.83 -3.82
N VAL A 48 9.72 -2.77 -2.82
CA VAL A 48 10.57 -1.61 -2.55
C VAL A 48 12.03 -2.04 -2.36
N THR A 49 12.93 -1.24 -2.90
CA THR A 49 14.38 -1.50 -2.88
C THR A 49 15.13 -0.28 -2.32
N ASP A 50 16.22 -0.51 -1.59
CA ASP A 50 17.16 0.51 -1.12
C ASP A 50 16.50 1.71 -0.39
N THR A 51 15.46 1.46 0.41
CA THR A 51 14.71 2.50 1.13
C THR A 51 14.33 2.04 2.53
N ASP A 52 14.25 2.97 3.48
CA ASP A 52 13.76 2.69 4.84
C ASP A 52 12.30 2.18 4.82
N VAL A 53 12.11 0.93 5.25
CA VAL A 53 10.79 0.29 5.38
C VAL A 53 9.86 1.09 6.26
N ASN A 54 10.36 1.64 7.38
CA ASN A 54 9.52 2.34 8.35
C ASN A 54 8.95 3.62 7.75
N TYR A 55 9.75 4.30 6.93
CA TYR A 55 9.29 5.45 6.14
C TYR A 55 8.17 5.05 5.19
N VAL A 56 8.36 4.00 4.38
CA VAL A 56 7.37 3.55 3.41
C VAL A 56 6.08 3.10 4.10
N ARG A 57 6.20 2.29 5.15
CA ARG A 57 5.07 1.82 5.95
C ARG A 57 4.26 2.99 6.49
N ARG A 58 4.90 3.97 7.15
CA ARG A 58 4.22 5.13 7.72
C ARG A 58 3.47 5.94 6.65
N ARG A 59 4.07 6.12 5.46
CA ARG A 59 3.40 6.81 4.35
C ARG A 59 2.19 6.04 3.84
N ILE A 60 2.26 4.72 3.75
CA ILE A 60 1.13 3.87 3.39
C ILE A 60 0.03 4.02 4.45
N GLU A 61 0.35 3.92 5.75
CA GLU A 61 -0.62 4.08 6.85
C GLU A 61 -1.33 5.45 6.80
N GLU A 62 -0.59 6.53 6.57
CA GLU A 62 -1.14 7.89 6.46
C GLU A 62 -2.11 8.04 5.28
N ILE A 63 -1.78 7.48 4.11
CA ILE A 63 -2.63 7.54 2.92
C ILE A 63 -3.87 6.66 3.12
N VAL A 64 -3.66 5.44 3.58
CA VAL A 64 -4.72 4.45 3.76
C VAL A 64 -5.74 4.91 4.81
N SER A 65 -5.27 5.48 5.93
CA SER A 65 -6.16 6.02 6.97
C SER A 65 -6.99 7.21 6.49
N LYS A 66 -6.48 7.99 5.52
CA LYS A 66 -7.23 9.10 4.91
C LYS A 66 -8.30 8.61 3.93
N GLU A 67 -8.04 7.52 3.21
CA GLU A 67 -8.94 7.02 2.16
C GLU A 67 -9.97 6.01 2.67
N LEU A 68 -9.65 5.19 3.69
CA LEU A 68 -10.51 4.05 4.13
C LEU A 68 -11.70 4.42 5.02
N GLY A 69 -11.72 5.61 5.64
CA GLY A 69 -12.72 5.94 6.65
C GLY A 69 -12.73 4.92 7.79
N ASP A 70 -13.91 4.35 8.10
CA ASP A 70 -14.11 3.34 9.15
C ASP A 70 -13.68 1.90 8.77
N SER A 71 -13.07 1.71 7.59
CA SER A 71 -12.64 0.39 7.15
C SER A 71 -11.32 -0.05 7.80
N TRP A 72 -11.17 -1.35 8.05
CA TRP A 72 -9.95 -1.89 8.66
C TRP A 72 -8.92 -2.34 7.61
N TYR A 73 -7.63 -2.25 7.98
CA TYR A 73 -6.51 -2.71 7.17
C TYR A 73 -5.39 -3.28 8.05
N LYS A 74 -4.52 -4.08 7.44
CA LYS A 74 -3.30 -4.61 8.06
C LYS A 74 -2.13 -4.44 7.12
N ILE A 75 -0.98 -4.02 7.65
CA ILE A 75 0.28 -3.99 6.91
C ILE A 75 1.20 -5.05 7.47
N GLU A 76 1.76 -5.87 6.59
CA GLU A 76 2.81 -6.83 6.88
C GLU A 76 4.06 -6.46 6.07
N VAL A 77 5.23 -6.70 6.65
CA VAL A 77 6.52 -6.45 6.01
C VAL A 77 7.28 -7.76 6.00
N GLU A 78 7.76 -8.15 4.82
CA GLU A 78 8.69 -9.26 4.64
C GLU A 78 10.05 -8.71 4.19
N VAL A 79 11.09 -9.03 4.97
CA VAL A 79 12.48 -8.61 4.73
C VAL A 79 13.24 -9.71 4.01
#